data_AF-A0A954L7T7-F1
#
_entry.id   AF-A0A954L7T7-F1
#
_cell.length_a   1.000
_cell.length_b   1.000
_cell.length_c   1.000
_cell.angle_alpha   90.00
_cell.angle_beta   90.00
_cell.angle_gamma   90.00
#
_symmetry.space_group_name_H-M   'P 1'
#
loop_
_entity.id
_entity.type
_entity.pdbx_description
1 polymer ?
#
loop_
_entity_poly.entity_id
_entity_poly.type
_entity_poly.pdbx_seq_one_letter_code
_entity_poly.pdbx_strand_id
1 'polypeptide(L)'
;LHILAGGVVQGCFHPTARGTGRRMRTVFFAAAVDHDWLNPGERYDRALCTTECLLNVRNAHDPALLIYPLRRPFSSRSMGQAGLTSKDRSRLQGWSSKVVEMDLTEEIGMGHFWPNYYSRPEIARSIRHYVCFTQ
;
A
#
# COMPACT_ATOMS: atom_id res chain seq x y z
N LEU A 1 7.17 7.13 0.26
CA LEU A 1 6.87 7.15 -1.18
C LEU A 1 6.47 8.53 -1.69
N HIS A 2 5.36 9.12 -1.22
CA HIS A 2 4.88 10.44 -1.67
C HIS A 2 5.95 11.54 -1.60
N ILE A 3 6.64 11.69 -0.45
CA ILE A 3 7.74 12.65 -0.27
C ILE A 3 8.87 12.43 -1.30
N LEU A 4 9.26 11.18 -1.53
CA LEU A 4 10.36 10.82 -2.45
C LEU A 4 10.01 11.11 -3.91
N ALA A 5 8.70 11.13 -4.23
CA ALA A 5 8.17 11.55 -5.51
C ALA A 5 7.97 13.07 -5.63
N GLY A 6 8.38 13.85 -4.63
CA GLY A 6 8.27 15.32 -4.60
C GLY A 6 6.97 15.82 -3.99
N GLY A 7 6.23 14.97 -3.28
CA GLY A 7 5.07 15.37 -2.49
C GLY A 7 5.44 15.94 -1.12
N VAL A 8 4.43 16.40 -0.39
CA VAL A 8 4.59 17.02 0.94
C VAL A 8 3.71 16.27 1.94
N VAL A 9 4.26 15.90 3.09
CA VAL A 9 3.50 15.28 4.19
C VAL A 9 3.78 16.06 5.46
N GLN A 10 2.74 16.63 6.07
CA GLN A 10 2.86 17.40 7.32
C GLN A 10 3.93 18.53 7.25
N GLY A 11 4.02 19.21 6.10
CA GLY A 11 5.03 20.24 5.85
C GLY A 11 6.42 19.72 5.50
N CYS A 12 6.66 18.41 5.62
CA CYS A 12 7.94 17.78 5.25
C CYS A 12 7.98 17.45 3.76
N PHE A 13 9.10 17.79 3.12
CA PHE A 13 9.40 17.47 1.72
C PHE A 13 10.87 17.07 1.57
N HIS A 14 11.23 16.46 0.44
CA HIS A 14 12.61 16.08 0.15
C HIS A 14 13.18 17.02 -0.93
N PRO A 15 14.26 17.78 -0.65
CA PRO A 15 14.72 18.87 -1.52
C PRO A 15 15.22 18.40 -2.88
N THR A 16 15.75 17.18 -2.94
CA THR A 16 16.21 16.53 -4.19
C THR A 16 15.34 15.33 -4.56
N ALA A 17 14.04 15.39 -4.25
CA ALA A 17 13.09 14.34 -4.60
C ALA A 17 13.20 13.98 -6.08
N ARG A 18 13.12 12.68 -6.40
CA ARG A 18 13.36 12.12 -7.75
C ARG A 18 14.77 12.34 -8.34
N GLY A 19 15.67 13.03 -7.66
CA GLY A 19 17.01 13.35 -8.17
C GLY A 19 17.93 12.16 -8.35
N THR A 20 17.69 11.04 -7.63
CA THR A 20 18.50 9.82 -7.74
C THR A 20 18.01 8.85 -8.80
N GLY A 21 16.83 9.07 -9.40
CA GLY A 21 16.19 8.11 -10.31
C GLY A 21 15.88 6.74 -9.68
N ARG A 22 16.03 6.59 -8.35
CA ARG A 22 15.90 5.30 -7.67
C ARG A 22 14.46 4.81 -7.73
N ARG A 23 14.25 3.74 -8.49
CA ARG A 23 12.96 3.07 -8.55
C ARG A 23 12.81 2.12 -7.37
N MET A 24 11.62 2.08 -6.76
CA MET A 24 11.35 1.30 -5.54
C MET A 24 10.26 0.27 -5.79
N ARG A 25 10.45 -0.94 -5.25
CA ARG A 25 9.39 -1.94 -5.12
C ARG A 25 8.89 -1.90 -3.69
N THR A 26 7.57 -1.98 -3.51
CA THR A 26 6.96 -1.81 -2.19
C THR A 26 6.00 -2.95 -1.91
N VAL A 27 5.97 -3.39 -0.66
CA VAL A 27 4.92 -4.27 -0.12
C VAL A 27 4.24 -3.56 1.02
N PHE A 28 2.92 -3.50 0.99
CA PHE A 28 2.09 -3.02 2.08
C PHE A 28 1.50 -4.21 2.83
N PHE A 29 1.72 -4.23 4.14
CA PHE A 29 1.12 -5.18 5.07
C PHE A 29 0.23 -4.41 6.04
N ALA A 30 -0.96 -4.95 6.31
CA ALA A 30 -1.95 -4.36 7.22
C ALA A 30 -2.10 -2.83 7.01
N ALA A 31 -2.23 -2.41 5.74
CA ALA A 31 -2.04 -1.03 5.34
C ALA A 31 -3.14 -0.11 5.88
N ALA A 32 -2.87 0.58 6.99
CA ALA A 32 -3.74 1.57 7.63
C ALA A 32 -3.67 2.93 6.92
N VAL A 33 -3.95 2.93 5.61
CA VAL A 33 -4.11 4.10 4.75
C VAL A 33 -5.45 3.98 4.04
N ASP A 34 -6.16 5.07 3.77
CA ASP A 34 -7.45 4.95 3.05
C ASP A 34 -7.21 4.40 1.64
N HIS A 35 -8.12 3.53 1.18
CA HIS A 35 -7.96 2.85 -0.12
C HIS A 35 -7.86 3.82 -1.30
N ASP A 36 -8.41 5.04 -1.16
CA ASP A 36 -8.42 6.07 -2.18
C ASP A 36 -7.20 7.00 -2.14
N TRP A 37 -6.37 7.00 -1.09
CA TRP A 37 -5.28 7.98 -0.92
C TRP A 37 -4.23 7.97 -2.02
N LEU A 38 -4.11 6.89 -2.80
CA LEU A 38 -3.20 6.82 -3.96
C LEU A 38 -3.80 7.38 -5.25
N ASN A 39 -5.12 7.64 -5.29
CA ASN A 39 -5.78 8.17 -6.48
C ASN A 39 -5.27 9.58 -6.81
N PRO A 40 -5.33 10.02 -8.08
CA PRO A 40 -5.00 11.39 -8.46
C PRO A 40 -5.82 12.41 -7.68
N GLY A 41 -5.12 13.43 -7.13
CA GLY A 41 -5.71 14.49 -6.31
C GLY A 41 -5.96 14.13 -4.84
N GLU A 42 -5.74 12.87 -4.44
CA GLU A 42 -5.87 12.44 -3.04
C GLU A 42 -4.54 12.59 -2.27
N ARG A 43 -4.59 12.33 -0.96
CA ARG A 43 -3.53 12.63 0.01
C ARG A 43 -2.11 12.22 -0.41
N TYR A 44 -1.96 11.07 -1.07
CA TYR A 44 -0.67 10.51 -1.47
C TYR A 44 -0.57 10.22 -2.98
N ASP A 45 -1.26 11.00 -3.81
CA ASP A 45 -1.34 10.85 -5.27
C ASP A 45 0.02 10.67 -5.99
N ARG A 46 1.10 11.31 -5.51
CA ARG A 46 2.44 11.15 -6.09
C ARG A 46 3.17 9.85 -5.72
N ALA A 47 2.66 9.06 -4.77
CA ALA A 47 3.40 7.91 -4.23
C ALA A 47 3.76 6.87 -5.30
N LEU A 48 2.90 6.67 -6.30
CA LEU A 48 3.16 5.71 -7.37
C LEU A 48 4.21 6.18 -8.38
N CYS A 49 4.55 7.47 -8.43
CA CYS A 49 5.55 8.02 -9.36
C CYS A 49 6.97 7.45 -9.15
N THR A 50 7.34 7.16 -7.89
CA THR A 50 8.65 6.59 -7.55
C THR A 50 8.66 5.05 -7.48
N THR A 51 7.47 4.45 -7.57
CA THR A 51 7.27 3.02 -7.33
C THR A 51 7.22 2.28 -8.67
N GLU A 52 8.03 1.22 -8.81
CA GLU A 52 7.95 0.29 -9.96
C GLU A 52 6.67 -0.52 -9.85
N CYS A 53 6.48 -1.16 -8.69
CA CYS A 53 5.33 -1.96 -8.35
C CYS A 53 5.07 -1.89 -6.84
N LEU A 54 3.80 -1.98 -6.48
CA LEU A 54 3.29 -2.00 -5.12
C LEU A 54 2.43 -3.26 -4.97
N LEU A 55 2.83 -4.14 -4.07
CA LEU A 55 2.00 -5.25 -3.63
C LEU A 55 1.23 -4.83 -2.38
N ASN A 56 -0.10 -4.79 -2.45
CA ASN A 56 -0.95 -4.63 -1.29
C ASN A 56 -1.38 -6.01 -0.79
N VAL A 57 -0.94 -6.38 0.41
CA VAL A 57 -1.41 -7.59 1.09
C VAL A 57 -2.65 -7.22 1.88
N ARG A 58 -3.79 -7.78 1.50
CA ARG A 58 -5.07 -7.53 2.16
C ARG A 58 -5.44 -8.65 3.13
N ASN A 59 -6.08 -8.26 4.21
CA ASN A 59 -6.75 -9.14 5.16
C ASN A 59 -8.08 -8.48 5.58
N ALA A 60 -9.21 -8.99 5.08
CA ALA A 60 -10.52 -8.44 5.38
C ALA A 60 -10.99 -8.74 6.82
N HIS A 61 -10.38 -9.72 7.50
CA HIS A 61 -10.70 -10.13 8.87
C HIS A 61 -9.83 -9.47 9.94
N ASP A 62 -8.89 -8.59 9.57
CA ASP A 62 -8.04 -7.85 10.51
C ASP A 62 -8.88 -6.90 11.39
N PRO A 63 -9.00 -7.16 12.72
CA PRO A 63 -9.86 -6.36 13.58
C PRO A 63 -9.42 -4.90 13.71
N ALA A 64 -8.11 -4.63 13.67
CA ALA A 64 -7.59 -3.27 13.77
C ALA A 64 -7.94 -2.45 12.52
N LEU A 65 -7.98 -3.10 11.36
CA LEU A 65 -8.37 -2.45 10.11
C LEU A 65 -9.88 -2.34 9.94
N LEU A 66 -10.68 -3.22 10.56
CA LEU A 66 -12.14 -3.08 10.59
C LEU A 66 -12.58 -1.82 11.35
N ILE A 67 -11.89 -1.47 12.44
CA ILE A 67 -12.18 -0.24 13.20
C ILE A 67 -11.49 1.01 12.65
N TYR A 68 -10.54 0.87 11.73
CA TYR A 68 -9.77 1.98 11.14
C TYR A 68 -10.63 3.13 10.58
N PRO A 69 -11.80 2.91 9.95
CA PRO A 69 -12.68 4.00 9.51
C PRO A 69 -13.21 4.89 10.65
N LEU A 70 -13.21 4.39 11.90
CA LEU A 70 -13.70 5.14 13.06
C LEU A 70 -12.70 6.18 13.58
N ARG A 71 -11.47 6.21 13.05
CA ARG A 71 -10.40 7.09 13.55
C ARG A 71 -10.69 8.59 13.37
N ARG A 72 -11.54 8.95 12.39
CA ARG A 72 -11.98 10.34 12.13
C ARG A 72 -13.19 10.36 11.18
N PRO A 73 -14.02 11.42 11.22
CA PRO A 73 -15.11 11.61 10.26
C PRO A 73 -14.63 11.51 8.81
N PHE A 74 -15.49 10.94 7.94
CA PHE A 74 -15.25 10.80 6.49
C PHE A 74 -14.02 9.97 6.10
N SER A 75 -13.55 9.10 7.00
CA SER A 75 -12.53 8.11 6.64
C SER A 75 -13.12 7.02 5.77
N SER A 76 -12.38 6.66 4.72
CA SER A 76 -12.66 5.45 3.94
C SER A 76 -12.10 4.21 4.63
N ARG A 77 -12.46 3.03 4.12
CA ARG A 77 -11.86 1.76 4.54
C ARG A 77 -10.36 1.74 4.25
N SER A 78 -9.61 1.00 5.06
CA SER A 78 -8.17 0.89 4.84
C SER A 78 -7.88 0.09 3.58
N MET A 79 -6.76 0.39 2.93
CA MET A 79 -6.26 -0.37 1.79
C MET A 79 -5.89 -1.80 2.20
N GLY A 80 -5.41 -2.02 3.44
CA GLY A 80 -5.13 -3.35 3.95
C GLY A 80 -6.37 -4.21 4.19
N GLN A 81 -7.56 -3.61 4.28
CA GLN A 81 -8.83 -4.32 4.48
C GLN A 81 -9.64 -4.43 3.20
N ALA A 82 -9.77 -3.33 2.44
CA ALA A 82 -10.63 -3.26 1.27
C ALA A 82 -9.88 -3.52 -0.05
N GLY A 83 -8.57 -3.25 -0.10
CA GLY A 83 -7.83 -3.13 -1.35
C GLY A 83 -8.30 -1.97 -2.22
N LEU A 84 -7.82 -1.90 -3.47
CA LEU A 84 -8.35 -0.97 -4.46
C LEU A 84 -9.73 -1.40 -4.96
N THR A 85 -10.69 -0.47 -4.94
CA THR A 85 -12.02 -0.67 -5.53
C THR A 85 -12.00 -0.48 -7.05
N SER A 86 -13.08 -0.87 -7.74
CA SER A 86 -13.25 -0.58 -9.19
C SER A 86 -13.19 0.92 -9.50
N LYS A 87 -13.67 1.77 -8.58
CA LYS A 87 -13.58 3.23 -8.71
C LYS A 87 -12.13 3.69 -8.63
N ASP A 88 -11.35 3.16 -7.70
CA ASP A 88 -9.92 3.49 -7.57
C ASP A 88 -9.14 3.04 -8.80
N ARG A 89 -9.39 1.80 -9.26
CA ARG A 89 -8.80 1.25 -10.49
C ARG A 89 -9.05 2.17 -11.70
N SER A 90 -10.28 2.65 -11.85
CA SER A 90 -10.66 3.61 -12.90
C SER A 90 -9.96 4.97 -12.73
N ARG A 91 -9.94 5.54 -11.51
CA ARG A 91 -9.28 6.83 -11.23
C ARG A 91 -7.77 6.79 -11.43
N LEU A 92 -7.12 5.67 -11.08
CA LEU A 92 -5.68 5.47 -11.26
C LEU A 92 -5.27 5.28 -12.73
N GLN A 93 -6.21 4.93 -13.61
CA GLN A 93 -5.95 4.70 -15.04
C GLN A 93 -4.75 3.74 -15.24
N GLY A 94 -3.77 4.11 -16.08
CA GLY A 94 -2.57 3.31 -16.35
C GLY A 94 -1.73 3.00 -15.10
N TRP A 95 -1.79 3.82 -14.05
CA TRP A 95 -1.06 3.60 -12.80
C TRP A 95 -1.63 2.43 -11.99
N SER A 96 -2.89 2.04 -12.23
CA SER A 96 -3.51 0.94 -11.47
C SER A 96 -2.77 -0.39 -11.69
N SER A 97 -2.14 -0.57 -12.85
CA SER A 97 -1.32 -1.76 -13.18
C SER A 97 -0.10 -1.94 -12.27
N LYS A 98 0.35 -0.87 -11.61
CA LYS A 98 1.45 -0.92 -10.64
C LYS A 98 1.03 -1.48 -9.30
N VAL A 99 -0.27 -1.49 -8.98
CA VAL A 99 -0.80 -1.94 -7.69
C VAL A 99 -1.40 -3.32 -7.85
N VAL A 100 -0.70 -4.32 -7.31
CA VAL A 100 -1.13 -5.71 -7.30
C VAL A 100 -1.69 -6.02 -5.91
N GLU A 101 -2.78 -6.77 -5.85
CA GLU A 101 -3.41 -7.18 -4.60
C GLU A 101 -3.11 -8.66 -4.34
N MET A 102 -2.77 -8.99 -3.10
CA MET A 102 -2.65 -10.37 -2.62
C MET A 102 -3.59 -10.51 -1.42
N ASP A 103 -4.58 -11.38 -1.57
CA ASP A 103 -5.51 -11.68 -0.48
C ASP A 103 -4.95 -12.78 0.39
N LEU A 104 -4.77 -12.48 1.68
CA LEU A 104 -4.37 -13.45 2.70
C LEU A 104 -5.41 -13.52 3.83
N THR A 105 -6.66 -13.17 3.55
CA THR A 105 -7.74 -13.13 4.55
C THR A 105 -7.94 -14.47 5.25
N GLU A 106 -7.89 -15.58 4.51
CA GLU A 106 -8.08 -16.93 5.06
C GLU A 106 -6.83 -17.43 5.78
N GLU A 107 -5.66 -17.10 5.24
CA GLU A 107 -4.37 -17.51 5.78
C GLU A 107 -4.08 -16.81 7.11
N ILE A 108 -4.39 -15.51 7.22
CA ILE A 108 -4.09 -14.69 8.39
C ILE A 108 -5.27 -14.64 9.37
N GLY A 109 -6.51 -14.65 8.87
CA GLY A 109 -7.71 -14.53 9.70
C GLY A 109 -7.70 -13.26 10.54
N MET A 110 -7.86 -13.39 11.85
CA MET A 110 -7.87 -12.26 12.79
C MET A 110 -6.47 -11.67 13.09
N GLY A 111 -5.41 -12.17 12.44
CA GLY A 111 -4.04 -11.70 12.66
C GLY A 111 -3.80 -10.27 12.16
N HIS A 112 -3.26 -9.42 13.04
CA HIS A 112 -2.85 -8.05 12.70
C HIS A 112 -1.33 -7.84 12.79
N PHE A 113 -0.68 -8.45 13.78
CA PHE A 113 0.72 -8.23 14.08
C PHE A 113 1.67 -8.86 13.06
N TRP A 114 2.87 -8.28 12.92
CA TRP A 114 3.91 -8.73 12.00
C TRP A 114 4.21 -10.25 12.03
N PRO A 115 4.27 -10.93 13.20
CA PRO A 115 4.48 -12.38 13.27
C PRO A 115 3.47 -13.22 12.49
N ASN A 116 2.24 -12.74 12.32
CA ASN A 116 1.23 -13.46 11.54
C ASN A 116 1.63 -13.57 10.05
N TYR A 117 2.41 -12.59 9.55
CA TYR A 117 2.84 -12.52 8.16
C TYR A 117 4.21 -13.17 7.92
N TYR A 118 5.22 -12.89 8.75
CA TYR A 118 6.58 -13.38 8.47
C TYR A 118 6.86 -14.82 8.93
N SER A 119 6.07 -15.37 9.86
CA SER A 119 6.27 -16.75 10.35
C SER A 119 5.84 -17.82 9.34
N ARG A 120 5.41 -17.39 8.15
CA ARG A 120 4.82 -18.18 7.07
C ARG A 120 5.71 -18.10 5.84
N PRO A 121 6.60 -19.10 5.62
CA PRO A 121 7.54 -19.08 4.50
C PRO A 121 6.89 -18.92 3.12
N GLU A 122 5.64 -19.38 2.97
CA GLU A 122 4.82 -19.21 1.78
C GLU A 122 4.56 -17.74 1.45
N ILE A 123 4.31 -16.88 2.43
CA ILE A 123 4.11 -15.44 2.23
C ILE A 123 5.44 -14.82 1.76
N ALA A 124 6.55 -15.16 2.41
CA ALA A 124 7.88 -14.69 2.02
C ALA A 124 8.21 -15.09 0.56
N ARG A 125 7.89 -16.33 0.16
CA ARG A 125 8.09 -16.81 -1.21
C ARG A 125 7.26 -16.02 -2.22
N SER A 126 6.02 -15.69 -1.88
CA SER A 126 5.10 -14.95 -2.76
C SER A 126 5.50 -13.48 -2.95
N ILE A 127 6.12 -12.85 -1.95
CA ILE A 127 6.55 -11.44 -2.06
C ILE A 127 8.00 -11.26 -2.54
N ARG A 128 8.78 -12.34 -2.71
CA ARG A 128 10.23 -12.27 -2.93
C ARG A 128 10.64 -11.32 -4.06
N HIS A 129 9.87 -11.22 -5.13
CA HIS A 129 10.17 -10.37 -6.29
C HIS A 129 10.00 -8.87 -6.01
N TYR A 130 9.33 -8.52 -4.91
CA TYR A 130 9.15 -7.15 -4.43
C TYR A 130 10.21 -6.73 -3.41
N VAL A 131 10.85 -7.68 -2.72
CA VAL A 131 11.76 -7.40 -1.60
C VAL A 131 13.22 -7.80 -1.87
N CYS A 132 13.45 -8.76 -2.76
CA CYS A 132 14.77 -9.17 -3.21
C CYS A 132 15.05 -8.59 -4.59
N PHE A 133 16.07 -7.74 -4.69
CA PHE A 133 16.67 -7.35 -5.94
C PHE A 133 17.73 -8.41 -6.26
N THR A 134 17.35 -9.49 -6.93
CA THR A 134 18.34 -10.39 -7.52
C THR A 134 19.14 -9.59 -8.55
N GLN A 135 20.46 -9.57 -8.38
CA GLN A 135 21.40 -9.17 -9.43
C GLN A 135 21.40 -10.19 -10.55
#